data_AF-A0A7S2TZ13-F1
#
_entry.id   AF-A0A7S2TZ13-F1
#
_cell.length_a   1.000
_cell.length_b   1.000
_cell.length_c   1.000
_cell.angle_alpha   90.00
_cell.angle_beta   90.00
_cell.angle_gamma   90.00
#
_symmetry.space_group_name_H-M   'P 1'
#
loop_
_entity.id
_entity.type
_entity.pdbx_description
1 polymer ?
#
loop_
_entity_poly.entity_id
_entity_poly.type
_entity_poly.pdbx_seq_one_letter_code
_entity_poly.pdbx_strand_id
1 'polypeptide(L)'
;MVDSQLRAPWNSVISATVDAARHTLKDDLVSIMIRGSIACGRAVPGVSDADFIVVFKAGESSSRPEARLSSSEARALRQVAKDLASQFPAVSKIELTPVPIADPEALQALSQGVSSSDAVFAA
;
A
#
# COMPACT_ATOMS: atom_id res chain seq x y z
N MET A 1 -4.51 -16.63 -19.10
CA MET A 1 -4.94 -15.22 -19.22
C MET A 1 -5.67 -14.87 -17.94
N VAL A 2 -5.01 -14.14 -17.04
CA VAL A 2 -5.68 -13.61 -15.84
C VAL A 2 -6.14 -12.21 -16.22
N ASP A 3 -7.45 -12.04 -16.43
CA ASP A 3 -8.09 -10.76 -16.70
C ASP A 3 -8.01 -9.91 -15.42
N SER A 4 -6.87 -9.24 -15.20
CA SER A 4 -6.63 -8.34 -14.07
C SER A 4 -7.28 -6.98 -14.28
N GLN A 5 -8.55 -6.96 -14.69
CA GLN A 5 -9.35 -5.75 -14.59
C GLN A 5 -9.82 -5.65 -13.14
N LEU A 6 -9.05 -4.99 -12.29
CA LEU A 6 -9.58 -4.40 -11.06
C LEU A 6 -10.75 -3.50 -11.50
N ARG A 7 -11.97 -4.01 -11.41
CA ARG A 7 -13.18 -3.30 -11.78
C ARG A 7 -13.67 -2.50 -10.57
N ALA A 8 -14.54 -1.53 -10.81
CA ALA A 8 -15.22 -0.82 -9.74
C ALA A 8 -15.83 -1.84 -8.75
N PRO A 9 -15.77 -1.58 -7.43
CA PRO A 9 -15.39 -0.32 -6.78
C PRO A 9 -13.89 -0.19 -6.41
N TRP A 10 -13.08 -1.20 -6.71
CA TRP A 10 -11.73 -1.32 -6.14
C TRP A 10 -10.74 -0.25 -6.61
N ASN A 11 -10.84 0.20 -7.87
CA ASN A 11 -9.95 1.25 -8.39
C ASN A 11 -10.04 2.57 -7.62
N SER A 12 -11.24 2.95 -7.18
CA SER A 12 -11.42 4.19 -6.42
C SER A 12 -10.77 4.10 -5.04
N VAL A 13 -10.91 2.95 -4.38
CA VAL A 13 -10.25 2.67 -3.10
C VAL A 13 -8.74 2.73 -3.27
N ILE A 14 -8.21 2.03 -4.28
CA ILE A 14 -6.78 1.97 -4.55
C ILE A 14 -6.22 3.36 -4.81
N SER A 15 -6.86 4.14 -5.68
CA SER A 15 -6.41 5.50 -6.02
C SER A 15 -6.41 6.41 -4.78
N ALA A 16 -7.50 6.40 -4.01
CA ALA A 16 -7.61 7.20 -2.79
C ALA A 16 -6.58 6.79 -1.73
N THR A 17 -6.32 5.49 -1.58
CA THR A 17 -5.26 4.99 -0.69
C THR A 17 -3.88 5.46 -1.13
N VAL A 18 -3.57 5.39 -2.42
CA VAL A 18 -2.29 5.84 -2.98
C VAL A 18 -2.11 7.34 -2.74
N ASP A 19 -3.12 8.15 -3.04
CA ASP A 19 -3.06 9.60 -2.85
C ASP A 19 -2.87 9.98 -1.37
N ALA A 20 -3.60 9.34 -0.47
CA ALA A 20 -3.51 9.62 0.96
C ALA A 20 -2.15 9.20 1.56
N ALA A 21 -1.61 8.06 1.13
CA ALA A 21 -0.29 7.59 1.55
C ALA A 21 0.83 8.50 0.99
N ARG A 22 0.73 8.93 -0.27
CA ARG A 22 1.64 9.92 -0.88
C ARG A 22 1.62 11.23 -0.11
N HIS A 23 0.44 11.72 0.28
CA HIS A 23 0.33 12.95 1.06
C HIS A 23 0.94 12.80 2.47
N THR A 24 0.76 11.64 3.09
CA THR A 24 1.22 11.38 4.46
C THR A 24 2.73 11.22 4.54
N LEU A 25 3.31 10.43 3.63
CA LEU A 25 4.73 10.05 3.67
C LEU A 25 5.62 10.85 2.70
N LYS A 26 5.04 11.56 1.73
CA LYS A 26 5.76 12.44 0.81
C LYS A 26 6.95 11.74 0.16
N ASP A 27 8.14 12.31 0.28
CA ASP A 27 9.39 11.85 -0.33
C ASP A 27 9.91 10.54 0.28
N ASP A 28 9.38 10.14 1.45
CA ASP A 28 9.70 8.88 2.11
C ASP A 28 8.88 7.72 1.56
N LEU A 29 7.77 7.95 0.84
CA LEU A 29 7.05 6.87 0.17
C LEU A 29 7.86 6.33 -1.01
N VAL A 30 8.05 5.02 -1.07
CA VAL A 30 8.74 4.34 -2.18
C VAL A 30 7.74 3.63 -3.08
N SER A 31 6.86 2.81 -2.49
CA SER A 31 5.92 1.99 -3.25
C SER A 31 4.72 1.61 -2.40
N ILE A 32 3.61 1.30 -3.07
CA ILE A 32 2.43 0.72 -2.44
C ILE A 32 2.05 -0.53 -3.21
N MET A 33 1.90 -1.64 -2.48
CA MET A 33 1.49 -2.92 -3.04
C MET A 33 0.13 -3.31 -2.46
N ILE A 34 -0.71 -3.98 -3.25
CA ILE A 34 -2.00 -4.51 -2.82
C ILE A 34 -1.85 -6.01 -2.62
N ARG A 35 -2.50 -6.55 -1.59
CA ARG A 35 -2.52 -7.98 -1.31
C ARG A 35 -3.94 -8.51 -1.19
N GLY A 36 -4.02 -9.82 -0.97
CA GLY A 36 -5.25 -10.50 -0.62
C GLY A 36 -6.24 -10.59 -1.78
N SER A 37 -7.53 -10.61 -1.42
CA SER A 37 -8.60 -10.90 -2.38
C SER A 37 -8.74 -9.87 -3.50
N ILE A 38 -8.40 -8.60 -3.24
CA ILE A 38 -8.41 -7.54 -4.26
C ILE A 38 -7.32 -7.80 -5.30
N ALA A 39 -6.07 -8.05 -4.87
CA ALA A 39 -4.96 -8.35 -5.77
C ALA A 39 -5.23 -9.59 -6.65
N CYS A 40 -5.90 -10.61 -6.09
CA CYS A 40 -6.26 -11.82 -6.83
C CYS A 40 -7.53 -11.70 -7.69
N GLY A 41 -8.20 -10.55 -7.73
CA GLY A 41 -9.46 -10.38 -8.47
C GLY A 41 -10.64 -11.20 -7.90
N ARG A 42 -10.59 -11.58 -6.62
CA ARG A 42 -11.61 -12.39 -5.92
C ARG A 42 -12.33 -11.63 -4.81
N ALA A 43 -12.17 -10.31 -4.75
CA ALA A 43 -12.77 -9.49 -3.71
C ALA A 43 -14.29 -9.38 -3.88
N VAL A 44 -15.00 -9.43 -2.76
CA VAL A 44 -16.45 -9.32 -2.67
C VAL A 44 -16.80 -7.98 -2.01
N PRO A 45 -17.58 -7.11 -2.67
CA PRO A 45 -18.00 -5.83 -2.08
C PRO A 45 -18.71 -5.99 -0.74
N GLY A 46 -18.32 -5.17 0.24
CA GLY A 46 -18.86 -5.14 1.60
C GLY A 46 -18.37 -6.27 2.52
N VAL A 47 -17.58 -7.21 2.00
CA VAL A 47 -17.08 -8.37 2.76
C VAL A 47 -15.56 -8.41 2.77
N SER A 48 -14.93 -8.13 1.63
CA SER A 48 -13.48 -8.18 1.51
C SER A 48 -12.80 -6.98 2.16
N ASP A 49 -11.68 -7.27 2.81
CA ASP A 49 -10.73 -6.25 3.27
C ASP A 49 -9.82 -5.81 2.11
N ALA A 50 -9.28 -4.60 2.25
CA ALA A 50 -8.26 -4.05 1.36
C ALA A 50 -6.94 -3.93 2.10
N ASP A 51 -6.03 -4.87 1.81
CA ASP A 51 -4.72 -4.97 2.42
C ASP A 51 -3.67 -4.29 1.55
N PHE A 52 -3.04 -3.25 2.07
CA PHE A 52 -1.96 -2.53 1.40
C PHE A 52 -0.66 -2.67 2.18
N ILE A 53 0.43 -2.91 1.47
CA ILE A 53 1.79 -2.75 1.98
C ILE A 53 2.30 -1.39 1.53
N VAL A 54 2.70 -0.56 2.49
CA VAL A 54 3.22 0.78 2.27
C VAL A 54 4.72 0.74 2.51
N VAL A 55 5.49 0.79 1.42
CA VAL A 55 6.95 0.71 1.49
C VAL A 55 7.53 2.12 1.55
N PHE A 56 8.37 2.37 2.56
CA PHE A 56 8.91 3.70 2.82
C PHE A 56 10.42 3.69 3.08
N LYS A 57 11.09 4.81 2.81
CA LYS A 57 12.51 5.01 3.11
C LYS A 57 12.68 5.15 4.61
N ALA A 58 13.51 4.28 5.17
CA ALA A 58 14.02 4.51 6.51
C ALA A 58 14.89 5.78 6.52
N GLY A 59 14.57 6.79 7.32
CA GLY A 59 15.41 7.98 7.44
C GLY A 59 16.84 7.63 7.89
N GLU A 60 17.82 8.44 7.50
CA GLU A 60 19.27 8.22 7.71
C GLU A 60 19.68 8.00 9.17
N SER A 61 18.84 8.39 10.14
CA SER A 61 19.07 8.14 11.57
C SER A 61 18.87 6.66 12.00
N SER A 62 18.78 5.74 11.04
CA SER A 62 18.43 4.34 11.26
C SER A 62 19.57 3.40 10.82
N SER A 63 20.75 3.54 11.42
CA SER A 63 21.78 2.48 11.40
C SER A 63 21.39 1.23 12.22
N ARG A 64 20.10 1.06 12.52
CA ARG A 64 19.54 -0.10 13.21
C ARG A 64 18.61 -0.86 12.26
N PRO A 65 18.63 -2.21 12.30
CA PRO A 65 17.75 -3.08 11.52
C PRO A 65 16.24 -2.96 11.86
N GLU A 66 15.86 -1.97 12.67
CA GLU A 66 14.48 -1.67 13.06
C GLU A 66 14.10 -0.24 12.67
N ALA A 67 14.38 0.15 11.43
CA ALA A 67 13.82 1.38 10.90
C ALA A 67 12.28 1.30 10.98
N ARG A 68 11.67 2.24 11.69
CA ARG A 68 10.22 2.30 11.89
C ARG A 68 9.77 3.70 11.50
N LEU A 69 8.53 3.81 11.03
CA LEU A 69 7.86 5.11 10.93
C LEU A 69 7.91 5.81 12.29
N SER A 70 7.98 7.14 12.27
CA SER A 70 7.76 7.91 13.48
C SER A 70 6.38 7.60 14.05
N SER A 71 6.21 7.75 15.37
CA SER A 71 4.91 7.55 16.03
C SER A 71 3.80 8.43 15.41
N SER A 72 4.16 9.63 14.93
CA SER A 72 3.24 10.53 14.23
C SER A 72 2.80 9.97 12.87
N GLU A 73 3.72 9.49 12.05
CA GLU A 73 3.41 8.93 10.72
C GLU A 73 2.62 7.63 10.83
N ALA A 74 3.01 6.75 11.76
CA ALA A 74 2.28 5.52 12.04
C ALA A 74 0.84 5.81 12.50
N ARG A 75 0.64 6.86 13.31
CA ARG A 75 -0.69 7.32 13.72
C ARG A 75 -1.46 7.93 12.56
N ALA A 76 -0.81 8.73 11.72
CA ALA A 76 -1.42 9.34 10.54
C ALA A 76 -1.90 8.28 9.54
N LEU A 77 -1.09 7.29 9.20
CA LEU A 77 -1.50 6.19 8.31
C LEU A 77 -2.68 5.38 8.89
N ARG A 78 -2.68 5.11 10.20
CA ARG A 78 -3.83 4.46 10.85
C ARG A 78 -5.10 5.30 10.78
N GLN A 79 -4.99 6.62 10.86
CA GLN A 79 -6.12 7.52 10.73
C GLN A 79 -6.64 7.53 9.28
N VAL A 80 -5.73 7.65 8.31
CA VAL A 80 -6.03 7.55 6.87
C VAL A 80 -6.79 6.27 6.54
N ALA A 81 -6.33 5.11 7.03
CA ALA A 81 -6.99 3.84 6.80
C ALA A 81 -8.46 3.83 7.31
N LYS A 82 -8.71 4.43 8.48
CA LYS A 82 -10.06 4.55 9.04
C LYS A 82 -10.93 5.50 8.23
N ASP A 83 -10.38 6.66 7.86
CA ASP A 83 -11.12 7.68 7.11
C ASP A 83 -11.50 7.15 5.73
N LEU A 84 -10.59 6.45 5.05
CA LEU A 84 -10.87 5.79 3.77
C LEU A 84 -11.92 4.68 3.94
N ALA A 85 -11.84 3.84 4.97
CA ALA A 85 -12.84 2.78 5.20
C ALA A 85 -14.25 3.37 5.38
N SER A 86 -14.38 4.56 5.99
CA SER A 86 -15.66 5.25 6.13
C SER A 86 -16.23 5.80 4.82
N GLN A 87 -15.36 6.09 3.84
CA GLN A 87 -15.74 6.64 2.54
C GLN A 87 -16.06 5.54 1.51
N PHE A 88 -15.55 4.33 1.72
CA PHE A 88 -15.69 3.22 0.78
C PHE A 88 -16.42 2.03 1.42
N PRO A 89 -17.77 2.06 1.51
CA PRO A 89 -18.56 0.99 2.13
C PRO A 89 -18.46 -0.36 1.39
N ALA A 90 -17.88 -0.38 0.19
CA ALA A 90 -17.58 -1.59 -0.54
C ALA A 90 -16.39 -2.38 0.03
N VAL A 91 -15.65 -1.82 0.98
CA VAL A 91 -14.55 -2.50 1.67
C VAL A 91 -14.98 -2.71 3.13
N SER A 92 -14.76 -3.92 3.67
CA SER A 92 -15.03 -4.20 5.09
C SER A 92 -14.03 -3.45 5.99
N LYS A 93 -12.76 -3.49 5.63
CA LYS A 93 -11.66 -2.85 6.36
C LYS A 93 -10.52 -2.46 5.41
N ILE A 94 -9.84 -1.36 5.70
CA ILE A 94 -8.60 -0.98 5.02
C ILE A 94 -7.44 -1.13 5.99
N GLU A 95 -6.39 -1.82 5.57
CA GLU A 95 -5.14 -1.95 6.30
C GLU A 95 -3.97 -1.36 5.52
N LEU A 96 -3.19 -0.50 6.17
CA LEU A 96 -1.94 0.05 5.66
C LEU A 96 -0.79 -0.49 6.51
N THR A 97 -0.11 -1.52 6.01
CA THR A 97 1.02 -2.15 6.70
C THR A 97 2.32 -1.49 6.25
N PRO A 98 2.99 -0.69 7.12
CA PRO A 98 4.22 -0.03 6.75
C PRO A 98 5.40 -1.02 6.76
N VAL A 99 6.22 -0.98 5.72
CA VAL A 99 7.45 -1.77 5.60
C VAL A 99 8.61 -0.84 5.26
N PRO A 100 9.64 -0.73 6.12
CA PRO A 100 10.82 0.07 5.79
C PRO A 100 11.60 -0.64 4.67
N ILE A 101 12.22 0.13 3.79
CA ILE A 101 13.33 -0.37 2.99
C ILE A 101 14.66 0.17 3.52
N ALA A 102 15.61 -0.74 3.70
CA ALA A 102 16.97 -0.42 4.09
C ALA A 102 17.81 0.10 2.91
N ASP A 103 17.48 -0.31 1.68
CA ASP A 103 18.15 0.08 0.44
C ASP A 103 17.14 0.29 -0.71
N PRO A 104 16.84 1.55 -1.09
CA PRO A 104 15.92 1.87 -2.18
C PRO A 104 16.32 1.28 -3.55
N GLU A 105 17.62 1.03 -3.80
CA GLU A 105 18.09 0.46 -5.06
C GLU A 105 17.66 -1.01 -5.23
N ALA A 106 17.50 -1.75 -4.12
CA ALA A 106 17.02 -3.12 -4.14
C ALA A 106 15.57 -3.26 -4.63
N LEU A 107 14.72 -2.23 -4.47
CA LEU A 107 13.35 -2.23 -5.02
C LEU A 107 13.32 -2.01 -6.52
N GLN A 108 14.21 -1.19 -7.07
CA GLN A 108 14.33 -1.05 -8.53
C GLN A 108 14.73 -2.40 -9.15
N ALA A 109 15.63 -3.15 -8.52
CA ALA A 109 16.00 -4.49 -8.98
C ALA A 109 14.82 -5.48 -8.91
N LEU A 110 13.97 -5.41 -7.86
CA LEU A 110 12.77 -6.24 -7.77
C LEU A 110 11.74 -5.88 -8.84
N SER A 111 11.52 -4.59 -9.14
CA SER A 111 10.60 -4.15 -10.19
C SER A 111 10.98 -4.64 -11.59
N GLN A 112 12.26 -4.96 -11.82
CA GLN A 112 12.76 -5.54 -13.08
C GLN A 112 12.69 -7.08 -13.12
N GLY A 113 12.37 -7.75 -12.01
CA GLY A 113 12.36 -9.21 -11.87
C GLY A 113 11.00 -9.86 -11.58
N VAL A 114 9.91 -9.09 -11.47
CA VAL A 114 8.58 -9.65 -11.14
C VAL A 114 7.94 -10.32 -12.37
N SER A 115 7.91 -11.66 -12.33
CA SER A 115 7.06 -12.50 -13.18
C SER A 115 5.59 -12.18 -12.96
N SER A 116 4.78 -12.30 -14.01
CA SER A 116 3.44 -11.75 -14.32
C SER A 116 2.27 -11.92 -13.32
N SER A 117 2.52 -12.19 -12.04
CA SER A 117 1.50 -12.49 -11.04
C SER A 117 1.26 -11.39 -10.00
N ASP A 118 2.14 -10.39 -9.88
CA ASP A 118 2.01 -9.28 -8.93
C ASP A 118 1.98 -7.92 -9.66
N ALA A 119 0.96 -7.09 -9.39
CA ALA A 119 0.88 -5.73 -9.92
C ALA A 119 1.57 -4.75 -8.96
N VAL A 120 2.70 -4.18 -9.41
CA VAL A 120 3.45 -3.15 -8.69
C VAL A 120 3.02 -1.78 -9.22
N PHE A 121 2.57 -0.89 -8.33
CA PHE A 121 2.32 0.51 -8.67
C PHE A 121 3.49 1.36 -8.16
N ALA A 122 4.24 1.95 -9.09
CA ALA A 122 5.29 2.92 -8.79
C ALA A 122 4.65 4.25 -8.35
N ALA A 123 5.25 4.90 -7.35
CA ALA A 123 4.90 6.25 -6.96
C ALA A 123 5.32 7.26 -8.04
#